data_AF-A0A0J6IN30-F1
#
_entry.id   AF-A0A0J6IN30-F1
#
_cell.length_a   1.000
_cell.length_b   1.000
_cell.length_c   1.000
_cell.angle_alpha   90.00
_cell.angle_beta   90.00
_cell.angle_gamma   90.00
#
_symmetry.space_group_name_H-M   'P 1'
#
loop_
_entity.id
_entity.type
_entity.pdbx_description
1 polymer ?
#
loop_
_entity_poly.entity_id
_entity_poly.type
_entity_poly.pdbx_seq_one_letter_code
_entity_poly.pdbx_strand_id
1 'polypeptide(L)'
;MKHKPAWALALTWVALAGCTTAPPRDQGNLCNIYRQYPRWYEDSLSMQSQFGTPPQVAMAIMKQESSFVADALPPRAYLLWVIPWGRVSQSYGYAQAQPPAWSDFKKSTGKGGSRDNFADAIRFIGWYAAGTQQQLGISKWDAYNQYLAYHEGRGGYSRGTYRAKPWLVQVARKVEQQSKTYGAQLNQCRGELESNRRSFWFF
;
A
#
# COMPACT_ATOMS: atom_id res chain seq x y z
N MET A 1 12.98 63.09 27.57
CA MET A 1 12.95 62.50 26.21
C MET A 1 12.14 61.21 26.29
N LYS A 2 11.11 61.06 25.45
CA LYS A 2 10.04 60.04 25.59
C LYS A 2 10.50 58.68 25.05
N HIS A 3 10.53 57.65 25.90
CA HIS A 3 10.75 56.27 25.47
C HIS A 3 9.47 55.75 24.78
N LYS A 4 9.56 55.44 23.49
CA LYS A 4 8.47 54.75 22.76
C LYS A 4 8.54 53.26 23.10
N PRO A 5 7.45 52.61 23.53
CA PRO A 5 7.43 51.16 23.64
C PRO A 5 7.39 50.59 22.22
N ALA A 6 8.44 49.87 21.83
CA ALA A 6 8.44 49.10 20.60
C ALA A 6 7.52 47.89 20.82
N TRP A 7 6.40 47.86 20.11
CA TRP A 7 5.46 46.76 20.13
C TRP A 7 6.15 45.54 19.51
N ALA A 8 6.51 44.57 20.34
CA ALA A 8 7.07 43.31 19.88
C ALA A 8 5.98 42.52 19.14
N LEU A 9 6.05 42.51 17.80
CA LEU A 9 5.33 41.58 16.94
C LEU A 9 5.90 40.17 17.17
N ALA A 10 5.32 39.43 18.11
CA ALA A 10 5.60 38.02 18.31
C ALA A 10 4.97 37.22 17.15
N LEU A 11 5.76 36.94 16.11
CA LEU A 11 5.38 36.04 15.01
C LEU A 11 5.28 34.61 15.56
N THR A 12 4.06 34.17 15.86
CA THR A 12 3.79 32.80 16.32
C THR A 12 3.91 31.86 15.13
N TRP A 13 5.03 31.14 15.02
CA TRP A 13 5.19 30.04 14.08
C TRP A 13 4.30 28.89 14.50
N VAL A 14 3.07 28.85 13.97
CA VAL A 14 2.22 27.65 14.06
C VAL A 14 2.82 26.62 13.10
N ALA A 15 3.60 25.69 13.65
CA ALA A 15 4.00 24.50 12.93
C ALA A 15 2.74 23.67 12.66
N LEU A 16 2.26 23.69 11.41
CA LEU A 16 1.26 22.74 10.92
C LEU A 16 1.91 21.36 10.92
N ALA A 17 1.77 20.63 12.02
CA ALA A 17 2.08 19.21 12.06
C ALA A 17 1.12 18.51 11.10
N GLY A 18 1.62 18.11 9.93
CA GLY A 18 0.86 17.28 9.00
C GLY A 18 0.56 15.94 9.67
N CYS A 19 -0.73 15.62 9.84
CA CYS A 19 -1.18 14.32 10.34
C CYS A 19 -0.96 13.24 9.28
N THR A 20 0.27 12.76 9.12
CA THR A 20 0.55 11.54 8.34
C THR A 20 0.40 10.31 9.23
N THR A 21 -0.15 9.23 8.68
CA THR A 21 -0.23 7.97 9.42
C THR A 21 1.17 7.36 9.49
N ALA A 22 1.68 7.15 10.71
CA ALA A 22 2.98 6.53 10.88
C ALA A 22 2.96 5.07 10.39
N PRO A 23 4.05 4.54 9.81
CA PRO A 23 4.13 3.13 9.49
C PRO A 23 3.87 2.25 10.73
N PRO A 24 3.29 1.05 10.57
CA PRO A 24 3.06 0.14 11.69
C PRO A 24 4.37 -0.19 12.41
N ARG A 25 4.31 -0.26 13.75
CA ARG A 25 5.49 -0.53 14.57
C ARG A 25 6.01 -1.95 14.38
N ASP A 26 5.08 -2.90 14.21
CA ASP A 26 5.38 -4.30 13.91
C ASP A 26 4.81 -4.67 12.55
N GLN A 27 5.58 -4.38 11.51
CA GLN A 27 5.22 -4.74 10.13
C GLN A 27 5.33 -6.24 9.88
N GLY A 28 5.89 -7.04 10.79
CA GLY A 28 6.00 -8.50 10.66
C GLY A 28 4.72 -9.23 11.04
N ASN A 29 3.82 -8.57 11.78
CA ASN A 29 2.64 -9.18 12.37
C ASN A 29 1.33 -8.49 11.94
N LEU A 30 0.54 -9.15 11.11
CA LEU A 30 -0.70 -8.57 10.57
C LEU A 30 -1.74 -8.29 11.67
N CYS A 31 -1.80 -9.11 12.72
CA CYS A 31 -2.70 -8.83 13.85
C CYS A 31 -2.28 -7.56 14.58
N ASN A 32 -0.99 -7.35 14.80
CA ASN A 32 -0.50 -6.13 15.45
C ASN A 32 -0.75 -4.90 14.58
N ILE A 33 -0.59 -5.01 13.25
CA ILE A 33 -0.96 -3.93 12.32
C ILE A 33 -2.44 -3.56 12.48
N TYR A 34 -3.34 -4.54 12.47
CA TYR A 34 -4.78 -4.30 12.57
C TYR A 34 -5.24 -3.85 13.96
N ARG A 35 -4.56 -4.26 15.03
CA ARG A 35 -4.78 -3.69 16.38
C ARG A 35 -4.33 -2.25 16.47
N GLN A 36 -3.19 -1.91 15.85
CA GLN A 36 -2.68 -0.54 15.79
C GLN A 36 -3.58 0.35 14.92
N TYR A 37 -4.11 -0.19 13.83
CA TYR A 37 -4.96 0.53 12.87
C TYR A 37 -6.26 -0.25 12.57
N PRO A 38 -7.28 -0.18 13.44
CA PRO A 38 -8.54 -0.90 13.24
C PRO A 38 -9.26 -0.54 11.93
N ARG A 39 -9.19 0.72 11.49
CA ARG A 39 -9.75 1.14 10.19
C ARG A 39 -9.09 0.42 9.00
N TRP A 40 -7.79 0.10 9.08
CA TRP A 40 -7.12 -0.65 8.01
C TRP A 40 -7.65 -2.07 7.88
N TYR A 41 -8.12 -2.67 8.99
CA TYR A 41 -8.81 -3.95 8.96
C TYR A 41 -10.14 -3.84 8.22
N GLU A 42 -10.94 -2.83 8.54
CA GLU A 42 -12.22 -2.57 7.86
C GLU A 42 -12.05 -2.31 6.36
N ASP A 43 -11.07 -1.49 5.99
CA ASP A 43 -10.72 -1.20 4.59
C ASP A 43 -10.28 -2.48 3.85
N SER A 44 -9.51 -3.34 4.53
CA SER A 44 -9.08 -4.63 3.98
C SER A 44 -10.25 -5.60 3.77
N LEU A 45 -11.22 -5.62 4.69
CA LEU A 45 -12.45 -6.41 4.53
C LEU A 45 -13.34 -5.86 3.42
N SER A 46 -13.46 -4.54 3.29
CA SER A 46 -14.19 -3.88 2.20
C SER A 46 -13.59 -4.21 0.84
N MET A 47 -12.26 -4.13 0.74
CA MET A 47 -11.50 -4.56 -0.43
C MET A 47 -11.74 -6.04 -0.75
N GLN A 48 -11.67 -6.92 0.26
CA GLN A 48 -11.92 -8.35 0.10
C GLN A 48 -13.34 -8.63 -0.37
N SER A 49 -14.34 -7.98 0.21
CA SER A 49 -15.75 -8.14 -0.18
C SER A 49 -15.96 -7.71 -1.64
N GLN A 50 -15.36 -6.57 -2.03
CA GLN A 50 -15.53 -6.03 -3.38
C GLN A 50 -14.78 -6.83 -4.46
N PHE A 51 -13.56 -7.28 -4.18
CA PHE A 51 -12.68 -7.86 -5.20
C PHE A 51 -12.35 -9.33 -4.99
N GLY A 52 -12.65 -9.90 -3.83
CA GLY A 52 -12.31 -11.28 -3.45
C GLY A 52 -10.83 -11.50 -3.17
N THR A 53 -10.01 -10.44 -3.14
CA THR A 53 -8.57 -10.54 -2.90
C THR A 53 -8.31 -10.74 -1.41
N PRO A 54 -7.55 -11.77 -0.99
CA PRO A 54 -7.34 -12.02 0.43
C PRO A 54 -6.54 -10.88 1.10
N PRO A 55 -6.94 -10.40 2.29
CA PRO A 55 -6.25 -9.33 3.00
C PRO A 55 -4.75 -9.58 3.18
N GLN A 56 -4.36 -10.82 3.53
CA GLN A 56 -2.95 -11.18 3.71
C GLN A 56 -2.12 -11.10 2.42
N VAL A 57 -2.74 -11.26 1.25
CA VAL A 57 -2.04 -11.08 -0.05
C VAL A 57 -1.86 -9.60 -0.32
N ALA A 58 -2.93 -8.82 -0.23
CA ALA A 58 -2.88 -7.39 -0.50
C ALA A 58 -1.95 -6.64 0.48
N MET A 59 -1.96 -7.01 1.76
CA MET A 59 -1.08 -6.42 2.78
C MET A 59 0.39 -6.81 2.58
N ALA A 60 0.68 -8.03 2.11
CA ALA A 60 2.05 -8.44 1.79
C ALA A 60 2.60 -7.67 0.58
N ILE A 61 1.77 -7.46 -0.45
CA ILE A 61 2.13 -6.60 -1.60
C ILE A 61 2.38 -5.17 -1.11
N MET A 62 1.47 -4.58 -0.34
CA MET A 62 1.63 -3.21 0.18
C MET A 62 2.90 -3.05 1.01
N LYS A 63 3.22 -4.01 1.89
CA LYS A 63 4.47 -4.01 2.65
C LYS A 63 5.69 -3.98 1.73
N GLN A 64 5.69 -4.79 0.68
CA GLN A 64 6.82 -4.83 -0.25
C GLN A 64 6.96 -3.54 -1.07
N GLU A 65 5.84 -2.93 -1.45
CA GLU A 65 5.84 -1.72 -2.29
C GLU A 65 6.21 -0.46 -1.51
N SER A 66 5.73 -0.31 -0.28
CA SER A 66 5.88 0.94 0.47
C SER A 66 6.39 0.78 1.90
N SER A 67 6.50 -0.44 2.42
CA SER A 67 6.67 -0.69 3.86
C SER A 67 5.65 0.08 4.71
N PHE A 68 4.44 0.24 4.17
CA PHE A 68 3.35 1.04 4.75
C PHE A 68 3.69 2.52 4.99
N VAL A 69 4.58 3.08 4.17
CA VAL A 69 4.88 4.52 4.18
C VAL A 69 3.93 5.23 3.21
N ALA A 70 3.09 6.12 3.74
CA ALA A 70 2.02 6.78 3.00
C ALA A 70 2.53 7.59 1.80
N ASP A 71 3.67 8.22 1.92
CA ASP A 71 4.32 9.06 0.91
C ASP A 71 5.56 8.40 0.31
N ALA A 72 5.62 7.05 0.30
CA ALA A 72 6.73 6.32 -0.29
C ALA A 72 7.03 6.82 -1.72
N LEU A 73 8.27 7.20 -1.98
CA LEU A 73 8.71 7.65 -3.30
C LEU A 73 9.71 6.64 -3.88
N PRO A 74 9.61 6.29 -5.18
CA PRO A 74 10.49 5.33 -5.84
C PRO A 74 11.94 5.81 -5.83
N PRO A 75 12.95 4.95 -5.95
CA PRO A 75 14.34 5.38 -5.92
C PRO A 75 14.65 6.44 -6.99
N ARG A 76 15.64 7.30 -6.71
CA ARG A 76 16.10 8.28 -7.69
C ARG A 76 16.79 7.58 -8.86
N ALA A 77 16.54 8.06 -10.07
CA ALA A 77 17.33 7.71 -11.24
C ALA A 77 18.62 8.54 -11.23
N TYR A 78 19.75 7.91 -11.52
CA TYR A 78 21.05 8.56 -11.56
C TYR A 78 21.60 8.54 -13.00
N LEU A 79 22.00 9.71 -13.50
CA LEU A 79 22.78 9.86 -14.72
C LEU A 79 24.27 9.64 -14.38
N LEU A 80 24.97 8.84 -15.19
CA LEU A 80 26.38 8.49 -15.01
C LEU A 80 26.71 7.91 -13.61
N TRP A 81 25.74 7.23 -12.98
CA TRP A 81 25.86 6.63 -11.63
C TRP A 81 26.04 7.61 -10.45
N VAL A 82 26.08 8.93 -10.69
CA VAL A 82 26.35 9.94 -9.64
C VAL A 82 25.42 11.17 -9.64
N ILE A 83 24.81 11.55 -10.77
CA ILE A 83 23.98 12.77 -10.86
C ILE A 83 22.50 12.41 -10.72
N PRO A 84 21.77 12.85 -9.68
CA PRO A 84 20.34 12.58 -9.56
C PRO A 84 19.56 13.29 -10.68
N TRP A 85 18.99 12.54 -11.62
CA TRP A 85 18.30 13.08 -12.81
C TRP A 85 16.77 13.04 -12.71
N GLY A 86 16.24 12.40 -11.66
CA GLY A 86 14.81 12.26 -11.44
C GLY A 86 14.49 11.05 -10.57
N ARG A 87 13.25 10.57 -10.63
CA ARG A 87 12.80 9.31 -10.02
C ARG A 87 12.68 8.26 -11.12
N VAL A 88 12.96 6.99 -10.81
CA VAL A 88 12.87 5.90 -11.82
C VAL A 88 11.44 5.69 -12.35
N SER A 89 10.43 6.20 -11.62
CA SER A 89 9.04 6.22 -12.05
C SER A 89 8.27 7.35 -11.36
N GLN A 90 7.06 7.62 -11.84
CA GLN A 90 6.08 8.55 -11.24
C GLN A 90 5.11 7.84 -10.27
N SER A 91 5.45 6.61 -9.86
CA SER A 91 4.74 5.89 -8.80
C SER A 91 4.93 6.57 -7.45
N TYR A 92 3.96 6.47 -6.55
CA TYR A 92 4.14 6.91 -5.16
C TYR A 92 3.10 6.27 -4.22
N GLY A 93 3.34 6.46 -2.93
CA GLY A 93 2.48 6.11 -1.82
C GLY A 93 2.37 4.61 -1.56
N TYR A 94 1.37 4.22 -0.75
CA TYR A 94 1.18 2.84 -0.28
C TYR A 94 1.19 1.80 -1.41
N ALA A 95 0.55 2.11 -2.53
CA ALA A 95 0.40 1.19 -3.65
C ALA A 95 1.56 1.21 -4.65
N GLN A 96 2.43 2.24 -4.64
CA GLN A 96 3.40 2.50 -5.72
C GLN A 96 2.79 2.41 -7.14
N ALA A 97 1.52 2.75 -7.28
CA ALA A 97 0.81 2.64 -8.54
C ALA A 97 1.27 3.71 -9.54
N GLN A 98 1.58 3.28 -10.77
CA GLN A 98 1.89 4.19 -11.87
C GLN A 98 0.65 5.02 -12.25
N PRO A 99 0.81 6.29 -12.68
CA PRO A 99 -0.33 7.14 -13.04
C PRO A 99 -1.32 6.53 -14.05
N PRO A 100 -0.89 5.82 -15.12
CA PRO A 100 -1.84 5.17 -16.04
C PRO A 100 -2.68 4.09 -15.35
N ALA A 101 -2.04 3.19 -14.59
CA ALA A 101 -2.75 2.14 -13.85
C ALA A 101 -3.74 2.72 -12.82
N TRP A 102 -3.35 3.79 -12.11
CA TRP A 102 -4.23 4.48 -11.18
C TRP A 102 -5.41 5.15 -11.90
N SER A 103 -5.19 5.72 -13.08
CA SER A 103 -6.24 6.30 -13.92
C SER A 103 -7.26 5.24 -14.33
N ASP A 104 -6.79 4.07 -14.79
CA ASP A 104 -7.66 2.96 -15.18
C ASP A 104 -8.47 2.44 -14.00
N PHE A 105 -7.86 2.33 -12.82
CA PHE A 105 -8.56 2.00 -11.58
C PHE A 105 -9.70 2.99 -11.32
N LYS A 106 -9.41 4.29 -11.25
CA LYS A 106 -10.42 5.33 -10.98
C LYS A 106 -11.59 5.29 -11.98
N LYS A 107 -11.28 5.12 -13.27
CA LYS A 107 -12.29 4.97 -14.34
C LYS A 107 -13.16 3.74 -14.10
N SER A 108 -12.53 2.60 -13.81
CA SER A 108 -13.24 1.32 -13.63
C SER A 108 -14.13 1.29 -12.38
N THR A 109 -13.73 1.97 -11.30
CA THR A 109 -14.49 1.96 -10.05
C THR A 109 -15.44 3.15 -9.90
N GLY A 110 -15.38 4.13 -10.80
CA GLY A 110 -16.14 5.39 -10.68
C GLY A 110 -15.83 6.17 -9.41
N LYS A 111 -14.66 5.92 -8.80
CA LYS A 111 -14.25 6.54 -7.53
C LYS A 111 -12.95 7.30 -7.73
N GLY A 112 -12.90 8.52 -7.18
CA GLY A 112 -11.64 9.20 -6.94
C GLY A 112 -10.81 8.48 -5.88
N GLY A 113 -9.65 9.04 -5.56
CA GLY A 113 -8.83 8.53 -4.47
C GLY A 113 -7.38 8.98 -4.57
N SER A 114 -6.65 8.79 -3.48
CA SER A 114 -5.23 9.13 -3.39
C SER A 114 -4.37 7.89 -3.13
N ARG A 115 -3.19 7.86 -3.77
CA ARG A 115 -2.23 6.74 -3.63
C ARG A 115 -1.57 6.69 -2.25
N ASP A 116 -1.62 7.79 -1.50
CA ASP A 116 -1.16 7.92 -0.11
C ASP A 116 -2.26 7.64 0.93
N ASN A 117 -3.50 7.41 0.49
CA ASN A 117 -4.58 6.98 1.36
C ASN A 117 -4.62 5.44 1.41
N PHE A 118 -4.56 4.88 2.62
CA PHE A 118 -4.52 3.42 2.79
C PHE A 118 -5.75 2.72 2.17
N ALA A 119 -6.96 3.24 2.39
CA ALA A 119 -8.20 2.65 1.90
C ALA A 119 -8.25 2.60 0.36
N ASP A 120 -7.83 3.69 -0.29
CA ASP A 120 -7.76 3.75 -1.74
C ASP A 120 -6.65 2.84 -2.30
N ALA A 121 -5.48 2.82 -1.65
CA ALA A 121 -4.34 2.01 -2.06
C ALA A 121 -4.62 0.50 -1.93
N ILE A 122 -5.22 0.05 -0.81
CA ILE A 122 -5.55 -1.36 -0.64
C ILE A 122 -6.64 -1.78 -1.63
N ARG A 123 -7.64 -0.91 -1.89
CA ARG A 123 -8.65 -1.13 -2.94
C ARG A 123 -8.03 -1.26 -4.32
N PHE A 124 -7.04 -0.43 -4.66
CA PHE A 124 -6.30 -0.53 -5.91
C PHE A 124 -5.59 -1.89 -6.04
N ILE A 125 -4.88 -2.34 -5.00
CA ILE A 125 -4.22 -3.66 -5.00
C ILE A 125 -5.26 -4.78 -5.19
N GLY A 126 -6.39 -4.69 -4.47
CA GLY A 126 -7.51 -5.64 -4.58
C GLY A 126 -8.08 -5.70 -6.00
N TRP A 127 -8.38 -4.54 -6.59
CA TRP A 127 -8.84 -4.40 -7.96
C TRP A 127 -7.84 -4.95 -8.97
N TYR A 128 -6.55 -4.66 -8.77
CA TYR A 128 -5.50 -5.11 -9.67
C TYR A 128 -5.42 -6.63 -9.67
N ALA A 129 -5.40 -7.26 -8.49
CA ALA A 129 -5.39 -8.72 -8.35
C ALA A 129 -6.64 -9.38 -8.95
N ALA A 130 -7.81 -8.75 -8.83
CA ALA A 130 -9.04 -9.23 -9.48
C ALA A 130 -8.94 -9.20 -11.01
N GLY A 131 -8.48 -8.08 -11.59
CA GLY A 131 -8.25 -8.00 -13.03
C GLY A 131 -7.16 -8.96 -13.50
N THR A 132 -6.14 -9.22 -12.68
CA THR A 132 -5.08 -10.20 -12.97
C THR A 132 -5.63 -11.62 -13.01
N GLN A 133 -6.50 -11.99 -12.05
CA GLN A 133 -7.20 -13.28 -12.10
C GLN A 133 -8.04 -13.41 -13.37
N GLN A 134 -8.82 -12.37 -13.70
CA GLN A 134 -9.71 -12.40 -14.86
C GLN A 134 -8.93 -12.54 -16.19
N GLN A 135 -7.80 -11.84 -16.34
CA GLN A 135 -7.05 -11.82 -17.59
C GLN A 135 -6.02 -12.96 -17.73
N LEU A 136 -5.44 -13.41 -16.62
CA LEU A 136 -4.31 -14.35 -16.63
C LEU A 136 -4.61 -15.68 -15.94
N GLY A 137 -5.80 -15.85 -15.35
CA GLY A 137 -6.16 -17.07 -14.61
C GLY A 137 -5.43 -17.26 -13.28
N ILE A 138 -4.61 -16.29 -12.85
CA ILE A 138 -3.83 -16.37 -11.63
C ILE A 138 -4.76 -16.25 -10.42
N SER A 139 -4.71 -17.21 -9.51
CA SER A 139 -5.50 -17.16 -8.28
C SER A 139 -5.19 -15.90 -7.47
N LYS A 140 -6.21 -15.26 -6.89
CA LYS A 140 -6.01 -14.14 -5.95
C LYS A 140 -5.24 -14.54 -4.69
N TRP A 141 -5.18 -15.84 -4.39
CA TRP A 141 -4.40 -16.40 -3.27
C TRP A 141 -2.93 -16.66 -3.62
N ASP A 142 -2.58 -16.63 -4.91
CA ASP A 142 -1.22 -16.86 -5.39
C ASP A 142 -0.39 -15.57 -5.31
N ALA A 143 0.05 -15.23 -4.11
CA ALA A 143 0.81 -14.00 -3.86
C ALA A 143 2.07 -13.87 -4.74
N TYR A 144 2.74 -14.99 -5.07
CA TYR A 144 3.93 -15.00 -5.91
C TYR A 144 3.61 -14.48 -7.32
N ASN A 145 2.67 -15.12 -8.01
CA ASN A 145 2.33 -14.74 -9.38
C ASN A 145 1.53 -13.44 -9.45
N GLN A 146 0.72 -13.13 -8.42
CA GLN A 146 0.06 -11.83 -8.30
C GLN A 146 1.10 -10.70 -8.21
N TYR A 147 2.16 -10.88 -7.41
CA TYR A 147 3.21 -9.86 -7.28
C TYR A 147 4.01 -9.68 -8.58
N LEU A 148 4.37 -10.78 -9.25
CA LEU A 148 5.06 -10.69 -10.55
C LEU A 148 4.21 -9.94 -11.59
N ALA A 149 2.91 -10.21 -11.65
CA ALA A 149 1.99 -9.52 -12.53
C ALA A 149 1.78 -8.05 -12.13
N TYR A 150 1.76 -7.74 -10.83
CA TYR A 150 1.67 -6.39 -10.30
C TYR A 150 2.88 -5.54 -10.71
N HIS A 151 4.09 -6.10 -10.59
CA HIS A 151 5.33 -5.40 -10.91
C HIS A 151 5.59 -5.25 -12.41
N GLU A 152 5.44 -6.32 -13.19
CA GLU A 152 5.71 -6.29 -14.64
C GLU A 152 4.56 -5.72 -15.46
N GLY A 153 3.39 -5.59 -14.86
CA GLY A 153 2.13 -5.47 -15.57
C GLY A 153 1.66 -6.82 -16.15
N ARG A 154 0.35 -7.00 -16.30
CA ARG A 154 -0.25 -8.25 -16.82
C ARG A 154 0.31 -8.69 -18.18
N GLY A 155 0.54 -7.74 -19.09
CA GLY A 155 1.14 -8.03 -20.39
C GLY A 155 2.61 -8.43 -20.32
N GLY A 156 3.40 -7.79 -19.44
CA GLY A 156 4.80 -8.16 -19.20
C GLY A 156 4.93 -9.55 -18.57
N TYR A 157 4.09 -9.84 -17.58
CA TYR A 157 4.00 -11.16 -16.98
C TYR A 157 3.64 -12.24 -18.00
N SER A 158 2.62 -12.00 -18.84
CA SER A 158 2.21 -12.94 -19.89
C SER A 158 3.34 -13.25 -20.87
N ARG A 159 4.16 -12.24 -21.21
CA ARG A 159 5.38 -12.42 -22.02
C ARG A 159 6.58 -13.00 -21.26
N GLY A 160 6.46 -13.21 -19.95
CA GLY A 160 7.52 -13.80 -19.11
C GLY A 160 8.71 -12.87 -18.85
N THR A 161 8.55 -11.54 -18.90
CA THR A 161 9.67 -10.59 -18.76
C THR A 161 10.39 -10.69 -17.40
N TYR A 162 9.70 -11.13 -16.36
CA TYR A 162 10.28 -11.40 -15.04
C TYR A 162 11.38 -12.48 -15.05
N ARG A 163 11.39 -13.38 -16.04
CA ARG A 163 12.38 -14.47 -16.11
C ARG A 163 13.81 -13.94 -16.33
N ALA A 164 13.94 -12.77 -16.94
CA ALA A 164 15.21 -12.07 -17.11
C ALA A 164 15.61 -11.24 -15.88
N LYS A 165 14.80 -11.24 -14.81
CA LYS A 165 15.01 -10.45 -13.58
C LYS A 165 15.07 -11.39 -12.36
N PRO A 166 16.17 -12.11 -12.12
CA PRO A 166 16.30 -13.02 -10.96
C PRO A 166 15.99 -12.35 -9.62
N TRP A 167 16.37 -11.08 -9.47
CA TRP A 167 16.06 -10.28 -8.29
C TRP A 167 14.54 -10.16 -8.05
N LEU A 168 13.75 -9.98 -9.11
CA LEU A 168 12.29 -9.81 -9.00
C LEU A 168 11.63 -11.13 -8.59
N VAL A 169 12.12 -12.26 -9.12
CA VAL A 169 11.68 -13.59 -8.70
C VAL A 169 11.93 -13.80 -7.20
N GLN A 170 13.10 -13.38 -6.69
CA GLN A 170 13.40 -13.46 -5.26
C GLN A 170 12.49 -12.55 -4.42
N VAL A 171 12.19 -11.33 -4.88
CA VAL A 171 11.25 -10.43 -4.20
C VAL A 171 9.84 -11.04 -4.18
N ALA A 172 9.36 -11.60 -5.29
CA ALA A 172 8.07 -12.27 -5.34
C ALA A 172 7.97 -13.45 -4.35
N ARG A 173 9.07 -14.19 -4.13
CA ARG A 173 9.13 -15.24 -3.09
C ARG A 173 9.06 -14.66 -1.68
N LYS A 174 9.66 -13.50 -1.42
CA LYS A 174 9.53 -12.81 -0.13
C LYS A 174 8.08 -12.38 0.13
N VAL A 175 7.40 -11.85 -0.89
CA VAL A 175 5.98 -11.49 -0.81
C VAL A 175 5.11 -12.72 -0.54
N GLU A 176 5.38 -13.82 -1.24
CA GLU A 176 4.69 -15.10 -1.01
C GLU A 176 4.84 -15.56 0.44
N GLN A 177 6.07 -15.58 0.96
CA GLN A 177 6.35 -15.99 2.33
C GLN A 177 5.67 -15.07 3.34
N GLN A 178 5.75 -13.75 3.13
CA GLN A 178 5.10 -12.76 3.99
C GLN A 178 3.58 -12.94 4.00
N SER A 179 2.98 -13.23 2.84
CA SER A 179 1.54 -13.47 2.72
C SER A 179 1.10 -14.72 3.48
N LYS A 180 1.90 -15.80 3.43
CA LYS A 180 1.65 -17.02 4.22
C LYS A 180 1.72 -16.73 5.73
N THR A 181 2.75 -16.02 6.17
CA THR A 181 2.91 -15.59 7.58
C THR A 181 1.71 -14.76 8.03
N TYR A 182 1.31 -13.77 7.24
CA TYR A 182 0.15 -12.94 7.52
C TYR A 182 -1.16 -13.72 7.55
N GLY A 183 -1.34 -14.70 6.67
CA GLY A 183 -2.51 -15.58 6.67
C GLY A 183 -2.61 -16.39 7.95
N ALA A 184 -1.49 -16.99 8.39
CA ALA A 184 -1.43 -17.75 9.64
C ALA A 184 -1.76 -16.88 10.86
N GLN A 185 -1.18 -15.67 10.94
CA GLN A 185 -1.46 -14.72 12.01
C GLN A 185 -2.93 -14.29 12.01
N LEU A 186 -3.47 -13.88 10.85
CA LEU A 186 -4.84 -13.41 10.74
C LEU A 186 -5.85 -14.46 11.20
N ASN A 187 -5.59 -15.75 10.92
CA ASN A 187 -6.45 -16.84 11.41
C ASN A 187 -6.51 -16.92 12.94
N GLN A 188 -5.47 -16.49 13.65
CA GLN A 188 -5.43 -16.51 15.12
C GLN A 188 -6.19 -15.34 15.74
N CYS A 189 -6.18 -14.16 15.12
CA CYS A 189 -6.77 -12.94 15.69
C CYS A 189 -8.08 -12.49 15.03
N ARG A 190 -8.55 -13.12 13.95
CA ARG A 190 -9.76 -12.68 13.24
C ARG A 190 -10.98 -12.59 14.15
N GLY A 191 -11.20 -13.56 15.03
CA GLY A 191 -12.34 -13.54 15.96
C GLY A 191 -12.30 -12.33 16.91
N GLU A 192 -11.13 -12.02 17.46
CA GLU A 192 -10.90 -10.84 18.30
C GLU A 192 -11.17 -9.54 17.53
N LEU A 193 -10.60 -9.39 16.33
CA LEU A 193 -10.76 -8.20 15.49
C LEU A 193 -12.23 -7.98 15.10
N GLU A 194 -12.96 -9.04 14.77
CA GLU A 194 -14.39 -9.00 14.45
C GLU A 194 -15.25 -8.59 15.65
N SER A 195 -14.94 -9.12 16.84
CA SER A 195 -15.64 -8.77 18.07
C SER A 195 -15.44 -7.30 18.42
N ASN A 196 -14.19 -6.84 18.43
CA ASN A 196 -13.85 -5.45 18.75
C ASN A 196 -14.52 -4.46 17.80
N ARG A 197 -14.57 -4.80 16.49
CA ARG A 197 -15.30 -4.02 15.50
C ARG A 197 -16.78 -3.91 15.86
N ARG A 198 -17.46 -5.02 16.14
CA ARG A 198 -18.90 -5.00 16.46
C ARG A 198 -19.19 -4.21 17.73
N SER A 199 -18.39 -4.36 18.77
CA SER A 199 -18.54 -3.61 20.02
C SER A 199 -18.48 -2.10 19.83
N PHE A 200 -17.68 -1.61 18.87
CA PHE A 200 -17.61 -0.19 18.53
C PHE A 200 -18.89 0.35 17.86
N TRP A 201 -19.71 -0.49 17.22
CA TRP A 201 -20.96 -0.10 16.55
C TRP A 201 -22.20 -0.15 17.47
N PHE A 202 -22.08 -0.68 18.69
CA PHE A 202 -23.17 -0.75 19.67
C PHE A 202 -23.12 0.37 20.73
N PHE A 203 -22.18 1.30 20.61
CA PHE A 203 -22.10 2.57 21.35
C PHE A 203 -22.15 3.74 20.36
#